data_AF-B9Y839-F1
#
_entry.id   AF-B9Y839-F1
#
_cell.length_a   1.000
_cell.length_b   1.000
_cell.length_c   1.000
_cell.angle_alpha   90.00
_cell.angle_beta   90.00
_cell.angle_gamma   90.00
#
_symmetry.space_group_name_H-M   'P 1'
#
loop_
_entity.id
_entity.type
_entity.pdbx_description
1 polymer ?
#
loop_
_entity_poly.entity_id
_entity_poly.type
_entity_poly.pdbx_seq_one_letter_code
_entity_poly.pdbx_strand_id
1 'polypeptide(L)'
;KREGLAEGREEGRIEGREEGIEQGIERGIEQGIEKQRLETAKEMLRNHCNDQFIQLCTKINLQQLELLKKEIVSGFSQTEDDSEKFHQASD
;
A
#
# COMPACT_ATOMS: atom_id res chain seq x y z
N LYS A 1 -50.02 3.58 -11.53
CA LYS A 1 -49.56 3.73 -10.13
C LYS A 1 -48.65 2.59 -9.67
N ARG A 2 -49.00 1.30 -9.87
CA ARG A 2 -48.10 0.17 -9.53
C ARG A 2 -46.87 0.08 -10.43
N GLU A 3 -47.02 0.36 -11.72
CA GLU A 3 -45.92 0.31 -12.70
C GLU A 3 -44.83 1.36 -12.39
N GLY A 4 -45.18 2.63 -12.18
CA GLY A 4 -44.19 3.65 -11.82
C GLY A 4 -43.46 3.42 -10.48
N LEU A 5 -44.05 2.67 -9.54
CA LEU A 5 -43.34 2.26 -8.31
C LEU A 5 -42.34 1.12 -8.57
N ALA A 6 -42.65 0.23 -9.51
CA ALA A 6 -41.75 -0.85 -9.90
C ALA A 6 -40.59 -0.32 -10.74
N GLU A 7 -40.87 0.61 -11.67
CA GLU A 7 -39.90 1.29 -12.51
C GLU A 7 -38.91 2.10 -11.66
N GLY A 8 -39.40 2.99 -10.79
CA GLY A 8 -38.51 3.77 -9.92
C GLY A 8 -37.68 2.93 -8.95
N ARG A 9 -38.16 1.74 -8.56
CA ARG A 9 -37.37 0.79 -7.74
C ARG A 9 -36.26 0.13 -8.54
N GLU A 10 -36.53 -0.20 -9.80
CA GLU A 10 -35.53 -0.81 -10.68
C GLU A 10 -34.48 0.21 -11.12
N GLU A 11 -34.89 1.44 -11.47
CA GLU A 11 -33.99 2.57 -11.75
C GLU A 11 -33.06 2.83 -10.55
N GLY A 12 -33.62 3.03 -9.35
CA GLY A 12 -32.80 3.27 -8.16
C GLY A 12 -31.88 2.09 -7.81
N ARG A 13 -32.24 0.85 -8.18
CA ARG A 13 -31.36 -0.32 -8.00
C ARG A 13 -30.21 -0.33 -9.02
N ILE A 14 -30.46 0.12 -10.25
CA ILE A 14 -29.44 0.23 -11.29
C ILE A 14 -28.49 1.36 -10.94
N GLU A 15 -29.00 2.57 -10.68
CA GLU A 15 -28.21 3.75 -10.30
C GLU A 15 -27.34 3.45 -9.07
N GLY A 16 -27.94 2.95 -7.98
CA GLY A 16 -27.18 2.65 -6.77
C GLY A 16 -26.12 1.56 -6.97
N ARG A 17 -26.33 0.62 -7.91
CA ARG A 17 -25.31 -0.38 -8.26
C ARG A 17 -24.19 0.23 -9.09
N GLU A 18 -24.52 1.07 -10.06
CA GLU A 18 -23.55 1.75 -10.92
C GLU A 18 -22.66 2.67 -10.08
N GLU A 19 -23.25 3.53 -9.25
CA GLU A 19 -22.52 4.40 -8.33
C GLU A 19 -21.62 3.61 -7.38
N GLY A 20 -22.13 2.51 -6.81
CA GLY A 20 -21.36 1.66 -5.91
C GLY A 20 -20.16 1.00 -6.57
N ILE A 21 -20.30 0.58 -7.83
CA ILE A 21 -19.20 -0.01 -8.61
C ILE A 21 -18.18 1.06 -8.97
N GLU A 22 -18.60 2.23 -9.45
CA GLU A 22 -17.72 3.32 -9.83
C GLU A 22 -16.87 3.78 -8.63
N GLN A 23 -17.50 4.07 -7.50
CA GLN A 23 -16.80 4.47 -6.27
C GLN A 23 -15.86 3.37 -5.76
N GLY A 24 -16.26 2.11 -5.88
CA GLY A 24 -15.43 0.97 -5.48
C GLY A 24 -14.18 0.83 -6.33
N ILE A 25 -14.32 0.97 -7.65
CA ILE A 25 -13.20 0.90 -8.61
C ILE A 25 -12.26 2.09 -8.39
N GLU A 26 -12.78 3.31 -8.30
CA GLU A 26 -11.96 4.52 -8.10
C GLU A 26 -11.10 4.41 -6.84
N ARG A 27 -11.73 4.10 -5.69
CA ARG A 27 -11.00 3.93 -4.41
C ARG A 27 -10.00 2.79 -4.48
N GLY A 28 -10.36 1.68 -5.12
CA GLY A 28 -9.47 0.52 -5.26
C GLY A 28 -8.22 0.84 -6.09
N ILE A 29 -8.39 1.56 -7.20
CA ILE A 29 -7.29 1.99 -8.07
C ILE A 29 -6.39 3.00 -7.33
N GLU A 30 -6.96 4.00 -6.68
CA GLU A 30 -6.20 5.02 -5.95
C GLU A 30 -5.34 4.39 -4.83
N GLN A 31 -5.96 3.54 -4.01
CA GLN A 31 -5.26 2.81 -2.94
C GLN A 31 -4.16 1.88 -3.50
N GLY A 32 -4.45 1.21 -4.61
CA GLY A 32 -3.48 0.33 -5.28
C GLY A 32 -2.26 1.09 -5.78
N ILE A 33 -2.48 2.24 -6.44
CA ILE A 33 -1.41 3.12 -6.93
C ILE A 33 -0.58 3.66 -5.77
N GLU A 34 -1.21 4.17 -4.70
CA GLU A 34 -0.49 4.68 -3.54
C GLU A 34 0.36 3.58 -2.89
N LYS A 35 -0.22 2.40 -2.66
CA LYS A 35 0.50 1.26 -2.09
C LYS A 35 1.69 0.86 -2.96
N GLN A 36 1.51 0.74 -4.27
CA GLN A 36 2.58 0.39 -5.19
C GLN A 36 3.73 1.39 -5.14
N ARG A 37 3.43 2.70 -5.09
CA ARG A 37 4.44 3.76 -5.03
C ARG A 37 5.29 3.64 -3.76
N LEU A 38 4.67 3.38 -2.61
CA LEU A 38 5.38 3.21 -1.35
C LEU A 38 6.23 1.94 -1.32
N GLU A 39 5.69 0.80 -1.76
CA GLU A 39 6.45 -0.47 -1.81
C GLU A 39 7.64 -0.38 -2.79
N THR A 40 7.45 0.26 -3.95
CA THR A 40 8.55 0.51 -4.89
C THR A 40 9.63 1.39 -4.25
N ALA A 41 9.25 2.44 -3.52
CA ALA A 41 10.22 3.27 -2.81
C ALA A 41 10.99 2.52 -1.72
N LYS A 42 10.31 1.64 -0.96
CA LYS A 42 10.97 0.78 0.03
C LYS A 42 12.03 -0.10 -0.61
N GLU A 43 11.72 -0.72 -1.74
CA GLU A 43 12.67 -1.58 -2.43
C GLU A 43 13.85 -0.79 -3.00
N MET A 44 13.61 0.39 -3.57
CA MET A 44 14.68 1.27 -4.02
C MET A 44 15.60 1.72 -2.88
N LEU A 45 15.04 2.02 -1.69
CA LEU A 45 15.82 2.33 -0.49
C LEU A 45 16.71 1.15 -0.06
N ARG A 46 16.18 -0.07 -0.07
CA ARG A 46 16.96 -1.30 0.24
C ARG A 46 18.11 -1.53 -0.74
N ASN A 47 17.94 -1.11 -2.00
CA ASN A 47 18.96 -1.17 -3.04
C ASN A 47 19.86 0.08 -3.08
N HIS A 48 19.87 0.89 -2.01
CA HIS A 48 20.72 2.07 -1.86
C HIS A 48 20.55 3.13 -2.97
N CYS A 49 19.36 3.22 -3.58
CA CYS A 49 19.05 4.31 -4.50
C CYS A 49 19.02 5.65 -3.76
N ASN A 50 19.40 6.74 -4.45
CA ASN A 50 19.38 8.07 -3.84
C ASN A 50 17.95 8.63 -3.71
N ASP A 51 17.74 9.44 -2.69
CA ASP A 51 16.43 10.01 -2.32
C ASP A 51 15.75 10.77 -3.47
N GLN A 52 16.51 11.60 -4.19
CA GLN A 52 15.97 12.41 -5.29
C GLN A 52 15.42 11.53 -6.41
N PHE A 53 16.14 10.46 -6.74
CA PHE A 53 15.72 9.49 -7.76
C PHE A 53 14.48 8.71 -7.31
N ILE A 54 14.43 8.31 -6.03
CA ILE A 54 13.27 7.61 -5.46
C ILE A 54 12.02 8.49 -5.52
N GLN A 55 12.11 9.75 -5.09
CA GLN A 55 11.01 10.72 -5.18
C GLN A 55 10.58 10.96 -6.63
N LEU A 56 11.53 11.05 -7.56
CA LEU A 56 11.25 11.26 -8.98
C LEU A 56 10.47 10.09 -9.59
N CYS A 57 10.88 8.84 -9.34
CA CYS A 57 10.28 7.63 -9.91
C CYS A 57 8.95 7.28 -9.26
N THR A 58 8.88 7.34 -7.94
CA THR A 58 7.71 6.89 -7.17
C THR A 58 6.74 8.04 -6.87
N LYS A 59 7.10 9.28 -7.21
CA LYS A 59 6.32 10.51 -6.96
C LYS A 59 6.03 10.81 -5.48
N ILE A 60 6.58 10.04 -4.54
CA ILE A 60 6.33 10.26 -3.11
C ILE A 60 7.02 11.54 -2.63
N ASN A 61 6.50 12.14 -1.58
CA ASN A 61 7.09 13.34 -1.00
C ASN A 61 8.21 13.00 0.01
N LEU A 62 8.91 14.03 0.50
CA LEU A 62 9.98 13.88 1.48
C LEU A 62 9.51 13.27 2.80
N GLN A 63 8.33 13.66 3.29
CA GLN A 63 7.81 13.12 4.55
C GLN A 63 7.55 11.62 4.47
N GLN A 64 6.94 11.16 3.37
CA GLN A 64 6.72 9.75 3.08
C GLN A 64 8.06 9.01 3.02
N LEU A 65 9.04 9.54 2.27
CA LEU A 65 10.36 8.92 2.16
C LEU A 65 11.06 8.78 3.53
N GLU A 66 11.04 9.83 4.35
CA GLU A 66 11.64 9.80 5.70
C GLU A 66 10.94 8.82 6.64
N LEU A 67 9.62 8.64 6.51
CA LEU A 67 8.90 7.60 7.25
C LEU A 67 9.34 6.19 6.82
N LEU A 68 9.50 5.95 5.52
CA LEU A 68 9.96 4.66 5.00
C LEU A 68 11.38 4.34 5.46
N LYS A 69 12.27 5.33 5.49
CA LYS A 69 13.63 5.16 6.03
C LYS A 69 13.61 4.73 7.51
N LYS A 70 12.76 5.36 8.33
CA LYS A 70 12.59 4.98 9.75
C LYS A 70 12.06 3.55 9.90
N GLU A 71 11.08 3.18 9.09
CA GLU A 71 10.51 1.82 9.07
C GLU A 71 11.60 0.78 8.75
N ILE A 72 12.40 1.01 7.71
CA ILE A 72 13.50 0.12 7.32
C ILE A 72 14.52 -0.02 8.45
N VAL A 73 14.98 1.10 9.04
CA VAL A 73 15.96 1.07 10.15
C VAL A 73 15.41 0.32 11.35
N SER A 74 14.13 0.48 11.69
CA SER A 74 13.50 -0.20 12.82
C SER A 74 13.34 -1.72 12.62
N GLY A 75 13.34 -2.19 11.37
CA GLY A 75 13.24 -3.61 11.02
C GLY A 75 14.54 -4.39 11.17
N PHE A 76 15.70 -3.71 11.21
CA PHE A 76 17.01 -4.36 11.35
C PHE A 76 17.35 -4.76 12.80
N SER A 77 16.66 -4.23 13.80
CA SER A 77 16.89 -4.57 15.23
C SER A 77 16.43 -5.96 15.67
N GLN A 78 16.02 -6.85 14.76
CA GLN A 78 15.56 -8.22 15.10
C GLN A 78 16.41 -9.36 14.51
N THR A 79 17.45 -9.10 13.72
CA THR A 79 18.21 -10.18 13.04
C THR A 79 19.62 -10.41 13.56
N GLU A 80 20.06 -9.69 14.60
CA GLU A 80 21.43 -9.84 15.14
C GLU A 80 21.56 -10.83 16.31
N ASP A 81 20.46 -11.32 16.90
CA ASP A 81 20.50 -12.13 18.14
C ASP A 81 20.48 -13.66 17.95
N ASP A 82 20.26 -14.17 16.73
CA ASP A 82 20.12 -15.62 16.49
C ASP A 82 21.42 -16.33 16.08
N SER A 83 22.56 -15.63 16.01
CA SER A 83 23.83 -16.26 15.59
C SER A 83 24.69 -16.85 16.73
N GLU A 84 24.35 -16.62 18.00
CA GLU A 84 25.22 -17.04 19.13
C GLU A 84 24.83 -18.37 19.82
N LYS A 85 23.80 -19.10 19.38
CA LYS A 85 23.37 -20.35 20.04
C LYS A 85 23.72 -21.65 19.30
N PHE A 86 24.93 -21.76 18.75
CA PHE A 86 25.39 -23.04 18.16
C PHE A 86 26.76 -23.53 18.65
N HIS A 87 27.27 -23.06 19.79
CA HIS A 87 28.49 -23.58 20.41
C HIS A 87 28.26 -23.88 21.89
N GLN A 88 27.63 -25.02 22.20
CA GLN A 88 27.87 -25.81 23.44
C GLN A 88 26.89 -26.99 23.49
N ALA A 89 27.22 -28.06 22.77
CA ALA A 89 26.69 -29.39 23.00
C ALA A 89 27.70 -30.41 22.44
N SER A 90 28.92 -30.39 22.98
CA SER A 90 29.94 -31.40 22.72
C SER A 90 30.91 -31.40 23.89
N ASP A 91 30.47 -31.98 25.01
CA ASP A 91 31.31 -32.60 26.05
C ASP A 91 30.46 -33.65 26.78
#